data_AF-A0A6G3XUT3-F1
#
_entry.id   AF-A0A6G3XUT3-F1
#
_cell.length_a   1.000
_cell.length_b   1.000
_cell.length_c   1.000
_cell.angle_alpha   90.00
_cell.angle_beta   90.00
_cell.angle_gamma   90.00
#
_symmetry.space_group_name_H-M   'P 1'
#
loop_
_entity.id
_entity.type
_entity.pdbx_description
1 polymer ?
#
loop_
_entity_poly.entity_id
_entity_poly.type
_entity_poly.pdbx_seq_one_letter_code
_entity_poly.pdbx_strand_id
1 'polypeptide(L)'
;HRTPEHRISVRAGFTAHTRGGWRAVGRDDGGLLVPGAPADYAVWRTAELLVQAPDDRVARWSTDPRSGTPGLPDLDPGADLPVCLRTVVFGQTVYVRPNE
;
A
#
# COMPACT_ATOMS: atom_id res chain seq x y z
N HIS A 1 13.20 -5.35 -3.02
CA HIS A 1 14.45 -5.20 -3.82
C HIS A 1 15.51 -6.14 -3.24
N ARG A 2 16.23 -6.90 -4.07
CA ARG A 2 17.18 -7.94 -3.57
C ARG A 2 18.52 -7.35 -3.11
N THR A 3 18.97 -6.26 -3.71
CA THR A 3 20.11 -5.45 -3.25
C THR A 3 19.67 -4.61 -2.04
N PRO A 4 20.21 -4.84 -0.84
CA PRO A 4 19.82 -4.12 0.38
C PRO A 4 19.90 -2.61 0.24
N GLU A 5 20.91 -2.10 -0.45
CA GLU A 5 21.23 -0.68 -0.54
C GLU A 5 20.20 0.13 -1.33
N HIS A 6 19.42 -0.53 -2.19
CA HIS A 6 18.37 0.09 -3.01
C HIS A 6 16.96 -0.19 -2.49
N ARG A 7 16.84 -0.76 -1.28
CA ARG A 7 15.51 -0.95 -0.67
C ARG A 7 14.90 0.42 -0.36
N ILE A 8 13.57 0.42 -0.42
CA ILE A 8 12.74 1.53 0.04
C ILE A 8 11.83 0.98 1.14
N SER A 9 11.31 1.86 1.99
CA SER A 9 10.36 1.45 3.01
C SER A 9 9.08 0.87 2.40
N VAL A 10 8.38 0.02 3.15
CA VAL A 10 7.06 -0.54 2.77
C VAL A 10 6.09 0.57 2.39
N ARG A 11 6.10 1.70 3.12
CA ARG A 11 5.26 2.86 2.84
C ARG A 11 5.61 3.54 1.52
N ALA A 12 6.89 3.72 1.22
CA ALA A 12 7.32 4.28 -0.06
C ALA A 12 6.88 3.37 -1.22
N GLY A 13 7.02 2.05 -1.07
CA GLY A 13 6.49 1.06 -2.00
C GLY A 13 4.98 1.17 -2.19
N PHE A 14 4.21 1.21 -1.10
CA PHE A 14 2.76 1.38 -1.13
C PHE A 14 2.34 2.68 -1.84
N THR A 15 3.06 3.78 -1.57
CA THR A 15 2.80 5.08 -2.20
C THR A 15 3.11 5.04 -3.68
N ALA A 16 4.22 4.42 -4.08
CA ALA A 16 4.60 4.25 -5.49
C ALA A 16 3.58 3.42 -6.27
N HIS A 17 2.95 2.42 -5.64
CA HIS A 17 1.92 1.58 -6.25
C HIS A 17 0.48 2.14 -6.14
N THR A 18 0.29 3.33 -5.58
CA THR A 18 -1.02 3.99 -5.46
C THR A 18 -0.94 5.41 -6.05
N ARG A 19 -1.10 6.45 -5.22
CA ARG A 19 -1.10 7.86 -5.67
C ARG A 19 0.19 8.27 -6.37
N GLY A 20 1.34 7.78 -5.90
CA GLY A 20 2.65 8.10 -6.47
C GLY A 20 2.79 7.64 -7.93
N GLY A 21 2.29 6.44 -8.25
CA GLY A 21 2.33 5.89 -9.60
C GLY A 21 1.46 6.68 -10.58
N TRP A 22 0.25 7.08 -10.17
CA TRP A 22 -0.62 7.92 -10.98
C TRP A 22 -0.01 9.31 -11.24
N ARG A 23 0.58 9.92 -10.21
CA ARG A 23 1.30 11.20 -10.35
C ARG A 23 2.48 11.11 -11.30
N ALA A 24 3.23 10.00 -11.26
CA ALA A 24 4.37 9.80 -12.15
C ALA A 24 3.98 9.78 -13.63
N VAL A 25 2.74 9.42 -13.96
CA VAL A 25 2.20 9.45 -15.33
C VAL A 25 1.34 10.70 -15.61
N GLY A 26 1.41 11.72 -14.75
CA GLY A 26 0.71 12.99 -14.94
C GLY A 26 -0.79 12.95 -14.62
N ARG A 27 -1.26 11.98 -13.82
CA ARG A 27 -2.66 11.90 -13.36
C ARG A 27 -2.74 12.14 -11.85
N ASP A 28 -3.43 13.19 -11.45
CA ASP A 28 -3.49 13.63 -10.04
C ASP A 28 -4.74 13.17 -9.27
N ASP A 29 -5.74 12.66 -10.00
CA ASP A 29 -7.04 12.22 -9.47
C ASP A 29 -7.10 10.72 -9.12
N GLY A 30 -6.03 9.96 -9.42
CA GLY A 30 -5.93 8.52 -9.16
C GLY A 30 -5.23 8.13 -7.85
N GLY A 31 -5.54 6.94 -7.36
CA GLY A 31 -4.81 6.30 -6.25
C GLY A 31 -5.16 6.82 -4.85
N LEU A 32 -6.32 7.45 -4.70
CA LEU A 32 -6.89 7.91 -3.43
C LEU A 32 -8.33 7.44 -3.28
N LEU A 33 -8.72 7.07 -2.06
CA LEU A 33 -10.11 6.72 -1.73
C LEU A 33 -10.80 7.93 -1.09
N VAL A 34 -11.35 8.79 -1.94
CA VAL A 34 -12.11 9.98 -1.55
C VAL A 34 -13.37 10.10 -2.44
N PRO A 35 -14.45 10.74 -1.95
CA PRO A 35 -15.62 10.97 -2.79
C PRO A 35 -15.27 11.71 -4.09
N GLY A 36 -15.79 11.23 -5.22
CA GLY A 36 -15.56 11.81 -6.55
C GLY A 36 -14.34 11.26 -7.30
N ALA A 37 -13.43 10.54 -6.65
CA ALA A 37 -12.33 9.85 -7.32
C ALA A 37 -12.81 8.56 -8.01
N PRO A 38 -12.10 8.05 -9.03
CA PRO A 38 -12.34 6.72 -9.58
C PRO A 38 -12.36 5.66 -8.49
N ALA A 39 -13.30 4.73 -8.57
CA ALA A 39 -13.42 3.59 -7.64
C ALA A 39 -12.39 2.50 -7.98
N ASP A 40 -11.11 2.87 -7.86
CA ASP A 40 -9.94 2.01 -8.05
C ASP A 40 -9.39 1.58 -6.68
N TYR A 41 -9.57 0.31 -6.33
CA TYR A 41 -9.10 -0.21 -5.04
C TYR A 41 -8.87 -1.72 -5.08
N ALA A 42 -8.09 -2.19 -4.11
CA ALA A 42 -7.93 -3.60 -3.83
C ALA A 42 -8.24 -3.90 -2.36
N VAL A 43 -8.92 -5.01 -2.12
CA VAL A 43 -9.24 -5.52 -0.77
C VAL A 43 -8.27 -6.65 -0.45
N TRP A 44 -7.60 -6.53 0.69
CA TRP A 44 -6.59 -7.49 1.13
C TRP A 44 -6.99 -8.11 2.47
N ARG A 45 -6.81 -9.42 2.59
CA ARG A 45 -6.71 -10.07 3.89
C ARG A 45 -5.27 -9.97 4.36
N THR A 46 -5.08 -9.58 5.60
CA THR A 46 -3.77 -9.42 6.22
C THR A 46 -3.80 -10.13 7.57
N ALA A 47 -2.63 -10.51 8.08
CA ALA A 47 -2.47 -10.76 9.50
C ALA A 47 -2.47 -9.40 10.24
N GLU A 48 -1.51 -9.16 11.11
CA GLU A 48 -1.37 -7.90 11.82
C GLU A 48 -0.94 -6.73 10.92
N LEU A 49 -1.49 -5.54 11.19
CA LEU A 49 -1.03 -4.30 10.60
C LEU A 49 -0.01 -3.64 11.52
N LEU A 50 1.19 -3.43 11.01
CA LEU A 50 2.31 -2.89 11.76
C LEU A 50 2.54 -1.43 11.36
N VAL A 51 2.79 -0.57 12.35
CA VAL A 51 3.39 0.75 12.07
C VAL A 51 4.87 0.50 11.82
N GLN A 52 5.21 0.27 10.56
CA GLN A 52 6.58 0.04 10.12
C GLN A 52 7.43 1.28 10.40
N ALA A 53 8.46 1.16 11.24
CA ALA A 53 9.42 2.23 11.42
C ALA A 53 10.14 2.51 10.08
N PRO A 54 10.50 3.78 9.78
CA PRO A 54 11.22 4.07 8.55
C PRO A 54 12.54 3.30 8.52
N ASP A 55 12.97 2.92 7.32
CA ASP A 55 14.38 2.65 7.05
C ASP A 55 15.20 3.81 7.62
N ASP A 56 16.23 3.53 8.42
CA ASP A 56 17.05 4.51 9.14
C ASP A 56 17.62 5.62 8.22
N ARG A 57 17.62 5.38 6.91
CA ARG A 57 18.04 6.30 5.86
C ARG A 57 17.03 7.41 5.52
N VAL A 58 15.74 7.24 5.83
CA VAL A 58 14.67 8.19 5.48
C VAL A 58 13.74 8.42 6.69
N ALA A 59 14.22 9.17 7.68
CA ALA A 59 13.41 9.65 8.79
C ALA A 59 12.66 10.95 8.40
N ARG A 60 11.46 10.82 7.82
CA ARG A 60 10.62 12.00 7.51
C ARG A 60 9.21 11.98 8.09
N TRP A 61 8.85 10.97 8.89
CA TRP A 61 7.49 10.86 9.41
C TRP A 61 7.44 10.20 10.79
N SER A 62 6.42 10.56 11.57
CA SER A 62 6.22 10.09 12.93
C SER A 62 5.61 8.69 12.95
N THR A 63 6.21 7.79 13.72
CA THR A 63 5.64 6.47 14.06
C THR A 63 4.70 6.52 15.26
N ASP A 64 4.45 7.70 15.84
CA ASP A 64 3.51 7.85 16.96
C ASP A 64 2.10 7.42 16.52
N PRO A 65 1.41 6.52 17.25
CA PRO A 65 0.03 6.12 16.96
C PRO A 65 -0.95 7.31 16.85
N ARG A 66 -0.65 8.43 17.50
CA ARG A 66 -1.43 9.68 17.42
C ARG A 66 -1.31 10.39 16.08
N SER A 67 -0.27 10.08 15.29
CA SER A 67 -0.11 10.65 13.94
C SER A 67 -1.19 10.19 12.96
N GLY A 68 -2.01 9.19 13.34
CA GLY A 68 -3.02 8.60 12.46
C GLY A 68 -2.41 7.85 11.28
N THR A 69 -1.10 7.58 11.32
CA THR A 69 -0.42 6.89 10.23
C THR A 69 -0.91 5.44 10.15
N PRO A 70 -1.55 5.03 9.03
CA PRO A 70 -2.07 3.68 8.92
C PRO A 70 -0.95 2.65 8.97
N GLY A 71 -1.16 1.58 9.74
CA GLY A 71 -0.32 0.39 9.70
C GLY A 71 -0.37 -0.26 8.32
N LEU A 72 0.71 -0.93 7.94
CA LEU A 72 0.81 -1.72 6.71
C LEU A 72 1.07 -3.18 7.09
N PRO A 73 0.73 -4.13 6.21
CA PRO A 73 1.00 -5.54 6.46
C PRO A 73 2.50 -5.79 6.67
N ASP A 74 2.82 -6.76 7.50
CA ASP A 74 4.17 -7.31 7.56
C ASP A 74 4.52 -7.99 6.23
N LEU A 75 5.71 -7.69 5.72
CA LEU A 75 6.25 -8.26 4.48
C LEU A 75 7.64 -8.88 4.70
N ASP A 76 8.06 -9.07 5.96
CA ASP A 76 9.34 -9.70 6.28
C ASP A 76 9.38 -11.17 5.81
N PRO A 77 10.57 -11.68 5.43
CA PRO A 77 10.71 -13.08 5.03
C PRO A 77 10.22 -14.03 6.13
N GLY A 78 9.25 -14.89 5.80
CA GLY A 78 8.66 -15.85 6.72
C GLY A 78 7.36 -15.39 7.38
N ALA A 79 6.96 -14.12 7.22
CA ALA A 79 5.63 -13.65 7.60
C ALA A 79 4.57 -14.15 6.61
N ASP A 80 3.34 -14.34 7.10
CA ASP A 80 2.18 -14.62 6.26
C ASP A 80 1.88 -13.41 5.38
N LEU A 81 2.12 -13.57 4.07
CA LEU A 81 1.94 -12.47 3.12
C LEU A 81 0.44 -12.11 2.96
N PRO A 82 0.12 -10.82 2.79
CA PRO A 82 -1.24 -10.37 2.57
C PRO A 82 -1.79 -10.97 1.26
N VAL A 83 -3.07 -11.33 1.28
CA VAL A 83 -3.72 -11.95 0.12
C VAL A 83 -4.75 -11.00 -0.47
N CYS A 84 -4.67 -10.75 -1.77
CA CYS A 84 -5.66 -9.97 -2.47
C CYS A 84 -6.95 -10.79 -2.62
N LEU A 85 -8.05 -10.25 -2.12
CA LEU A 85 -9.39 -10.85 -2.20
C LEU A 85 -10.17 -10.29 -3.39
N ARG A 86 -9.97 -9.01 -3.70
CA ARG A 86 -10.70 -8.33 -4.77
C ARG A 86 -9.89 -7.16 -5.32
N THR A 87 -9.98 -6.95 -6.62
CA THR A 87 -9.54 -5.71 -7.28
C THR A 87 -10.70 -5.11 -8.05
N VAL A 88 -10.93 -3.82 -7.84
CA VAL A 88 -11.96 -3.02 -8.52
C VAL A 88 -11.26 -1.90 -9.27
N VAL A 89 -11.65 -1.70 -10.54
CA VAL A 89 -11.14 -0.67 -11.43
C VAL A 89 -12.33 0.03 -12.08
N PHE A 90 -12.41 1.35 -11.95
CA PHE A 90 -13.56 2.17 -12.35
C PHE A 90 -14.90 1.61 -11.83
N GLY A 91 -14.91 1.10 -10.60
CA GLY A 91 -16.08 0.49 -9.98
C GLY A 91 -16.43 -0.91 -10.50
N GLN A 92 -15.70 -1.43 -11.48
CA GLN A 92 -15.88 -2.79 -12.00
C GLN A 92 -14.92 -3.76 -11.31
N THR A 93 -15.44 -4.88 -10.83
CA THR A 93 -14.58 -5.91 -10.23
C THR A 93 -13.83 -6.64 -11.34
N VAL A 94 -12.50 -6.53 -11.35
CA VAL A 94 -11.61 -7.15 -12.36
C VAL A 94 -10.89 -8.38 -11.82
N TYR A 95 -10.89 -8.56 -10.51
CA TYR A 95 -10.36 -9.76 -9.86
C TYR A 95 -11.19 -10.07 -8.61
N VAL A 96 -11.52 -11.34 -8.45
CA VAL A 96 -12.03 -11.92 -7.20
C VAL A 96 -11.19 -13.16 -6.94
N ARG A 97 -10.75 -13.32 -5.70
CA ARG A 97 -10.04 -14.53 -5.31
C ARG A 97 -10.96 -15.74 -5.45
N PRO A 98 -10.55 -16.82 -6.14
CA PRO A 98 -11.34 -18.04 -6.19
C PRO A 98 -11.53 -18.67 -4.81
N ASN A 99 -12.73 -19.18 -4.54
CA ASN A 99 -13.10 -19.94 -3.33
C ASN A 99 -13.04 -19.16 -2.00
N GLU A 100 -13.35 -17.86 -2.05
CA GLU A 100 -13.72 -17.05 -0.87
C GLU A 100 -15.19 -16.63 -0.93
#